data_AF-S4XX77-F1
#
_entry.id   AF-S4XX77-F1
#
_cell.length_a   1.000
_cell.length_b   1.000
_cell.length_c   1.000
_cell.angle_alpha   90.00
_cell.angle_beta   90.00
_cell.angle_gamma   90.00
#
_symmetry.space_group_name_H-M   'P 1'
#
loop_
_entity.id
_entity.type
_entity.pdbx_description
1 polymer ?
#
loop_
_entity_poly.entity_id
_entity_poly.type
_entity_poly.pdbx_seq_one_letter_code
_entity_poly.pdbx_strand_id
1 'polypeptide(L)'
;MAAIPASEHATHFHDAAYLPPLALTAEAPLQAPRVTRSGVVERSTRIAARGMPAETSESASLLDRVHDVIALSDQPVLRNLLITQCYYEISAELVTLLGGGNAHWCTFATWASKTAGSFIRNEEVPSVLRWLILSDDEEREAVVPRLLRRRGQGEPERASAWRLSAVELISPWWGQGFGLMELPERILSELSADIALGNLKVFEELGPLFARMIQLYRGCPRPGKKELAELLEGLERGPSTDGGQGLLRSAMEHYHDAMLTEDKDKKAELILLANARVGLHEQVRLQPYIARALNAPVRCAVDTVGLPEALQSMVLDKVEKLKAFWRAIATKEMMTMRLPDEILELGHDLPAPPGLPLHCAELETIEDRELYELLLKYDAHDQTTAGCGAKDWALLSERMGYILELFRSRQCCPRLLERPFNGEQHAEIVAWRVPSPIHGDL
;
A
#
# COMPACT_ATOMS: atom_id res chain seq x y z
N MET A 1 -29.91 -38.69 19.73
CA MET A 1 -28.56 -38.12 19.85
C MET A 1 -28.29 -37.33 18.59
N ALA A 2 -28.64 -36.04 18.61
CA ALA A 2 -28.46 -35.14 17.49
C ALA A 2 -27.17 -34.33 17.73
N ALA A 3 -26.31 -34.29 16.71
CA ALA A 3 -25.07 -33.54 16.73
C ALA A 3 -25.38 -32.04 16.75
N ILE A 4 -24.75 -31.34 17.68
CA ILE A 4 -24.75 -29.88 17.77
C ILE A 4 -23.76 -29.36 16.72
N PRO A 5 -24.16 -28.50 15.76
CA PRO A 5 -23.23 -27.94 14.80
C PRO A 5 -22.34 -26.90 15.48
N ALA A 6 -21.02 -27.06 15.31
CA ALA A 6 -20.03 -26.06 15.71
C ALA A 6 -20.11 -24.87 14.74
N SER A 7 -21.05 -23.95 14.97
CA SER A 7 -21.18 -22.69 14.20
C SER A 7 -21.55 -21.48 15.07
N GLU A 8 -21.51 -21.58 16.40
CA GLU A 8 -21.89 -20.48 17.32
C GLU A 8 -20.69 -19.64 17.82
N HIS A 9 -19.53 -19.74 17.19
CA HIS A 9 -18.34 -18.97 17.58
C HIS A 9 -17.84 -17.93 16.57
N ALA A 10 -18.50 -17.76 15.42
CA ALA A 10 -18.30 -16.57 14.60
C ALA A 10 -19.01 -15.39 15.27
N THR A 11 -18.27 -14.59 16.05
CA THR A 11 -18.78 -13.34 16.59
C THR A 11 -19.08 -12.45 15.38
N HIS A 12 -20.33 -12.02 15.22
CA HIS A 12 -20.71 -11.06 14.18
C HIS A 12 -19.72 -9.89 14.17
N PHE A 13 -18.97 -9.75 13.09
CA PHE A 13 -18.00 -8.68 12.90
C PHE A 13 -18.75 -7.35 12.87
N HIS A 14 -18.59 -6.52 13.90
CA HIS A 14 -19.17 -5.18 13.94
C HIS A 14 -18.32 -4.21 13.11
N ASP A 15 -18.72 -4.08 11.84
CA ASP A 15 -18.04 -3.39 10.74
C ASP A 15 -18.18 -1.84 10.74
N ALA A 16 -18.79 -1.27 11.78
CA ALA A 16 -19.04 0.17 11.87
C ALA A 16 -17.74 1.02 11.92
N ALA A 17 -16.64 0.44 12.39
CA ALA A 17 -15.34 1.12 12.52
C ALA A 17 -14.69 1.47 11.16
N TYR A 18 -15.13 0.81 10.08
CA TYR A 18 -14.56 1.00 8.73
C TYR A 18 -15.53 1.68 7.77
N LEU A 19 -16.62 2.27 8.28
CA LEU A 19 -17.54 3.07 7.46
C LEU A 19 -16.92 4.44 7.13
N PRO A 20 -17.16 4.99 5.93
CA PRO A 20 -16.94 6.41 5.70
C PRO A 20 -17.80 7.19 6.70
N PRO A 21 -17.30 8.27 7.33
CA PRO A 21 -18.12 9.08 8.22
C PRO A 21 -19.32 9.61 7.43
N LEU A 22 -20.53 9.22 7.84
CA LEU A 22 -21.77 9.86 7.40
C LEU A 22 -21.63 11.35 7.69
N ALA A 23 -21.76 12.19 6.65
CA ALA A 23 -21.69 13.63 6.79
C ALA A 23 -22.79 14.12 7.75
N LEU A 24 -22.42 14.30 9.02
CA LEU A 24 -23.21 14.97 10.03
C LEU A 24 -22.31 15.96 10.78
N THR A 25 -22.88 17.14 10.90
CA THR A 25 -22.33 18.42 11.31
C THR A 25 -21.82 18.48 12.75
N ALA A 26 -20.82 19.37 12.93
CA ALA A 26 -20.37 20.05 14.15
C ALA A 26 -19.35 19.32 15.05
N GLU A 27 -18.21 20.00 15.19
CA GLU A 27 -17.01 19.66 15.95
C GLU A 27 -17.25 19.55 17.47
N ALA A 28 -16.49 18.65 18.10
CA ALA A 28 -16.10 18.76 19.50
C ALA A 28 -14.58 18.55 19.61
N PRO A 29 -13.84 19.32 20.43
CA PRO A 29 -12.39 19.36 20.39
C PRO A 29 -11.76 18.12 21.06
N LEU A 30 -10.94 17.40 20.29
CA LEU A 30 -10.11 16.30 20.78
C LEU A 30 -8.93 16.88 21.59
N GLN A 31 -8.84 16.49 22.86
CA GLN A 31 -7.70 16.78 23.74
C GLN A 31 -6.51 15.90 23.33
N ALA A 32 -5.36 16.54 23.08
CA ALA A 32 -4.10 15.86 22.79
C ALA A 32 -3.54 15.17 24.05
N PRO A 33 -3.08 13.90 23.97
CA PRO A 33 -2.34 13.29 25.06
C PRO A 33 -0.92 13.88 25.14
N ARG A 34 -0.54 14.32 26.35
CA ARG A 34 0.80 14.79 26.69
C ARG A 34 1.81 13.65 26.59
N VAL A 35 2.73 13.75 25.64
CA VAL A 35 3.94 12.91 25.58
C VAL A 35 4.90 13.37 26.69
N THR A 36 5.16 12.49 27.65
CA THR A 36 6.20 12.69 28.65
C THR A 36 7.54 12.21 28.08
N ARG A 37 8.48 13.15 27.92
CA ARG A 37 9.90 12.85 27.66
C ARG A 37 10.47 12.09 28.86
N SER A 38 11.01 10.90 28.65
CA SER A 38 11.86 10.24 29.63
C SER A 38 13.22 9.89 29.02
N GLY A 39 14.26 10.42 29.66
CA GLY A 39 15.42 9.62 30.06
C GLY A 39 16.46 9.28 29.00
N VAL A 40 17.43 10.19 28.87
CA VAL A 40 18.80 9.90 28.40
C VAL A 40 19.38 8.72 29.20
N VAL A 41 19.88 7.70 28.50
CA VAL A 41 20.91 6.79 29.03
C VAL A 41 21.98 6.60 27.95
N GLU A 42 23.11 7.25 28.16
CA GLU A 42 24.38 6.96 27.49
C GLU A 42 24.83 5.52 27.82
N ARG A 43 25.23 4.77 26.79
CA ARG A 43 26.23 3.71 26.96
C ARG A 43 27.06 3.55 25.70
N SER A 44 28.23 4.16 25.72
CA SER A 44 29.35 3.83 24.85
C SER A 44 29.91 2.45 25.23
N THR A 45 30.10 1.55 24.27
CA THR A 45 31.24 0.60 24.27
C THR A 45 31.48 -0.03 22.90
N ARG A 46 32.57 0.43 22.28
CA ARG A 46 33.60 -0.27 21.50
C ARG A 46 33.22 -1.46 20.59
N ILE A 47 33.40 -1.16 19.31
CA ILE A 47 33.67 -2.06 18.19
C ILE A 47 34.85 -2.99 18.51
N ALA A 48 34.64 -4.29 18.31
CA ALA A 48 35.70 -5.27 18.12
C ALA A 48 35.38 -6.10 16.87
N ALA A 49 36.08 -5.78 15.79
CA ALA A 49 36.10 -6.59 14.58
C ALA A 49 36.75 -7.95 14.90
N ARG A 50 36.01 -9.05 14.67
CA ARG A 50 36.58 -10.39 14.53
C ARG A 50 35.96 -11.03 13.29
N GLY A 51 36.82 -11.31 12.31
CA GLY A 51 36.47 -12.05 11.12
C GLY A 51 35.95 -13.44 11.48
N MET A 52 34.90 -13.87 10.78
CA MET A 52 34.38 -15.22 10.82
C MET A 52 34.78 -15.94 9.52
N PRO A 53 35.19 -17.22 9.60
CA PRO A 53 35.62 -17.99 8.45
C PRO A 53 34.45 -18.35 7.56
N ALA A 54 34.74 -18.56 6.27
CA ALA A 54 33.78 -19.04 5.29
C ALA A 54 33.37 -20.49 5.63
N GLU A 55 32.22 -20.65 6.28
CA GLU A 55 31.49 -21.91 6.33
C GLU A 55 30.52 -21.96 5.16
N THR A 56 30.56 -23.07 4.43
CA THR A 56 29.57 -23.47 3.42
C THR A 56 28.23 -23.74 4.13
N SER A 57 27.53 -22.67 4.49
CA SER A 57 26.15 -22.71 4.98
C SER A 57 25.25 -22.86 3.75
N GLU A 58 24.35 -23.84 3.72
CA GLU A 58 23.09 -23.66 3.00
C GLU A 58 22.56 -22.28 3.41
N SER A 59 22.35 -21.38 2.45
CA SER A 59 21.92 -20.03 2.76
C SER A 59 20.62 -20.12 3.53
N ALA A 60 20.62 -19.74 4.81
CA ALA A 60 19.41 -19.73 5.63
C ALA A 60 18.32 -18.94 4.90
N SER A 61 17.11 -19.52 4.82
CA SER A 61 15.96 -18.89 4.16
C SER A 61 15.69 -17.52 4.76
N LEU A 62 15.27 -16.56 3.93
CA LEU A 62 14.87 -15.24 4.41
C LEU A 62 13.64 -15.31 5.33
N LEU A 63 12.84 -16.37 5.21
CA LEU A 63 11.72 -16.65 6.12
C LEU A 63 12.18 -16.74 7.58
N ASP A 64 13.34 -17.34 7.85
CA ASP A 64 13.90 -17.45 9.20
C ASP A 64 14.65 -16.18 9.64
N ARG A 65 14.81 -15.21 8.72
CA ARG A 65 15.57 -13.97 8.91
C ARG A 65 14.72 -12.70 8.73
N VAL A 66 13.40 -12.81 8.82
CA VAL A 66 12.47 -11.68 8.68
C VAL A 66 12.83 -10.52 9.61
N HIS A 67 13.21 -10.80 10.86
CA HIS A 67 13.60 -9.76 11.81
C HIS A 67 14.92 -9.07 11.45
N ASP A 68 15.87 -9.78 10.83
CA ASP A 68 17.11 -9.18 10.31
C ASP A 68 16.79 -8.20 9.18
N VAL A 69 15.85 -8.56 8.30
CA VAL A 69 15.41 -7.71 7.18
C VAL A 69 14.74 -6.44 7.70
N ILE A 70 13.87 -6.57 8.71
CA ILE A 70 13.20 -5.43 9.37
C ILE A 70 14.23 -4.49 10.01
N ALA A 71 15.25 -5.04 10.68
CA ALA A 71 16.27 -4.28 11.39
C ALA A 71 17.21 -3.48 10.47
N LEU A 72 17.19 -3.71 9.16
CA LEU A 72 18.08 -3.07 8.19
C LEU A 72 17.68 -1.61 7.90
N SER A 73 17.85 -0.68 8.85
CA SER A 73 17.36 0.71 8.75
C SER A 73 18.02 1.54 7.64
N ASP A 74 19.33 1.38 7.45
CA ASP A 74 20.18 2.35 6.73
C ASP A 74 20.36 2.03 5.23
N GLN A 75 19.76 0.94 4.75
CA GLN A 75 19.89 0.48 3.37
C GLN A 75 18.50 0.21 2.76
N PRO A 76 17.70 1.26 2.48
CA PRO A 76 16.30 1.11 2.06
C PRO A 76 16.14 0.33 0.75
N VAL A 77 17.07 0.48 -0.19
CA VAL A 77 17.08 -0.27 -1.46
C VAL A 77 17.29 -1.77 -1.19
N LEU A 78 18.35 -2.13 -0.47
CA LEU A 78 18.63 -3.53 -0.13
C LEU A 78 17.49 -4.13 0.70
N ARG A 79 16.95 -3.38 1.67
CA ARG A 79 15.82 -3.81 2.49
C ARG A 79 14.60 -4.09 1.63
N ASN A 80 14.23 -3.23 0.68
CA ASN A 80 13.10 -3.51 -0.21
C ASN A 80 13.32 -4.76 -1.08
N LEU A 81 14.52 -4.96 -1.61
CA LEU A 81 14.85 -6.18 -2.37
C LEU A 81 14.69 -7.45 -1.52
N LEU A 82 15.20 -7.40 -0.28
CA LEU A 82 15.06 -8.50 0.69
C LEU A 82 13.60 -8.71 1.10
N ILE A 83 12.81 -7.65 1.30
CA ILE A 83 11.37 -7.75 1.58
C ILE A 83 10.64 -8.43 0.41
N THR A 84 10.91 -7.99 -0.83
CA THR A 84 10.32 -8.55 -2.04
C THR A 84 10.64 -10.04 -2.17
N GLN A 85 11.91 -10.40 -1.99
CA GLN A 85 12.36 -11.79 -2.04
C GLN A 85 11.78 -12.62 -0.88
N CYS A 86 11.69 -12.05 0.32
CA CYS A 86 11.12 -12.73 1.48
C CYS A 86 9.61 -13.00 1.30
N TYR A 87 8.85 -12.06 0.73
CA TYR A 87 7.45 -12.29 0.38
C TYR A 87 7.31 -13.43 -0.62
N TYR A 88 8.20 -13.51 -1.61
CA TYR A 88 8.21 -14.63 -2.56
C TYR A 88 8.48 -15.97 -1.87
N GLU A 89 9.46 -16.06 -0.97
CA GLU A 89 9.75 -17.27 -0.20
C GLU A 89 8.56 -17.69 0.68
N ILE A 90 7.95 -16.73 1.38
CA ILE A 90 6.72 -16.94 2.14
C ILE A 90 5.60 -17.44 1.21
N SER A 91 5.48 -16.86 0.01
CA SER A 91 4.46 -17.25 -0.96
C SER A 91 4.65 -18.67 -1.49
N ALA A 92 5.87 -19.07 -1.81
CA ALA A 92 6.13 -20.43 -2.28
C ALA A 92 5.74 -21.50 -1.24
N GLU A 93 6.04 -21.23 0.03
CA GLU A 93 5.68 -22.10 1.15
C GLU A 93 4.17 -22.12 1.41
N LEU A 94 3.53 -20.95 1.42
CA LEU A 94 2.10 -20.85 1.71
C LEU A 94 1.22 -21.42 0.59
N VAL A 95 1.63 -21.30 -0.68
CA VAL A 95 1.01 -22.03 -1.81
C VAL A 95 1.05 -23.53 -1.57
N THR A 96 2.18 -24.06 -1.09
CA THR A 96 2.32 -25.49 -0.76
C THR A 96 1.37 -25.88 0.37
N LEU A 97 1.29 -25.07 1.43
CA LEU A 97 0.41 -25.30 2.58
C LEU A 97 -1.08 -25.27 2.21
N LEU A 98 -1.49 -24.39 1.30
CA LEU A 98 -2.90 -24.23 0.91
C LEU A 98 -3.35 -25.24 -0.16
N GLY A 99 -2.43 -26.05 -0.70
CA GLY A 99 -2.75 -27.07 -1.71
C GLY A 99 -2.66 -26.58 -3.16
N GLY A 100 -1.96 -25.46 -3.40
CA GLY A 100 -1.64 -24.97 -4.74
C GLY A 100 -2.73 -24.11 -5.41
N GLY A 101 -2.34 -23.43 -6.49
CA GLY A 101 -3.26 -22.83 -7.47
C GLY A 101 -3.92 -21.50 -7.10
N ASN A 102 -3.94 -21.12 -5.82
CA ASN A 102 -4.50 -19.86 -5.35
C ASN A 102 -3.39 -18.89 -4.91
N ALA A 103 -3.30 -17.75 -5.57
CA ALA A 103 -2.57 -16.60 -5.09
C ALA A 103 -3.22 -16.09 -3.80
N HIS A 104 -2.36 -15.76 -2.85
CA HIS A 104 -2.77 -15.25 -1.54
C HIS A 104 -2.06 -13.91 -1.30
N TRP A 105 -2.36 -13.24 -0.18
CA TRP A 105 -1.91 -11.86 0.03
C TRP A 105 -0.39 -11.68 -0.16
N CYS A 106 0.46 -12.59 0.34
CA CYS A 106 1.91 -12.51 0.15
C CYS A 106 2.35 -12.65 -1.33
N THR A 107 1.58 -13.34 -2.17
CA THR A 107 1.81 -13.38 -3.61
C THR A 107 1.64 -11.98 -4.20
N PHE A 108 0.54 -11.30 -3.90
CA PHE A 108 0.32 -9.92 -4.34
C PHE A 108 1.35 -8.95 -3.74
N ALA A 109 1.69 -9.13 -2.46
CA ALA A 109 2.68 -8.32 -1.76
C ALA A 109 4.08 -8.41 -2.40
N THR A 110 4.44 -9.56 -2.98
CA THR A 110 5.69 -9.71 -3.75
C THR A 110 5.75 -8.70 -4.89
N TRP A 111 4.70 -8.64 -5.71
CA TRP A 111 4.64 -7.76 -6.88
C TRP A 111 4.41 -6.29 -6.52
N ALA A 112 3.61 -6.02 -5.48
CA ALA A 112 3.43 -4.68 -4.94
C ALA A 112 4.76 -4.14 -4.36
N SER A 113 5.51 -4.95 -3.62
CA SER A 113 6.82 -4.56 -3.08
C SER A 113 7.87 -4.38 -4.18
N LYS A 114 7.82 -5.22 -5.21
CA LYS A 114 8.67 -5.07 -6.41
C LYS A 114 8.39 -3.75 -7.13
N THR A 115 7.11 -3.42 -7.33
CA THR A 115 6.67 -2.14 -7.91
C THR A 115 7.14 -0.97 -7.04
N ALA A 116 6.95 -1.03 -5.72
CA ALA A 116 7.45 -0.02 -4.80
C ALA A 116 8.98 0.16 -4.91
N GLY A 117 9.71 -0.93 -5.19
CA GLY A 117 11.15 -0.92 -5.39
C GLY A 117 11.63 -0.02 -6.52
N SER A 118 10.90 0.08 -7.64
CA SER A 118 11.29 0.96 -8.75
C SER A 118 11.25 2.44 -8.35
N PHE A 119 10.28 2.83 -7.52
CA PHE A 119 10.20 4.17 -6.93
C PHE A 119 11.30 4.40 -5.89
N ILE A 120 11.60 3.40 -5.05
CA ILE A 120 12.65 3.50 -4.03
C ILE A 120 14.03 3.69 -4.68
N ARG A 121 14.28 3.02 -5.81
CA ARG A 121 15.51 3.11 -6.60
C ARG A 121 15.55 4.31 -7.56
N ASN A 122 14.50 5.15 -7.58
CA ASN A 122 14.34 6.27 -8.51
C ASN A 122 14.44 5.86 -10.00
N GLU A 123 14.05 4.63 -10.34
CA GLU A 123 14.04 4.12 -11.72
C GLU A 123 12.86 4.66 -12.51
N GLU A 124 11.74 4.85 -11.83
CA GLU A 124 10.59 5.53 -12.39
C GLU A 124 10.67 7.01 -12.06
N VAL A 125 10.93 7.83 -13.08
CA VAL A 125 10.61 9.25 -13.02
C VAL A 125 9.08 9.34 -13.07
N PRO A 126 8.41 9.63 -11.93
CA PRO A 126 6.96 9.60 -11.92
C PRO A 126 6.48 10.67 -12.89
N SER A 127 5.36 10.42 -13.57
CA SER A 127 4.86 11.29 -14.64
C SER A 127 4.66 12.74 -14.16
N VAL A 128 4.51 12.95 -12.85
CA VAL A 128 4.53 14.28 -12.18
C VAL A 128 5.82 15.04 -12.43
N LEU A 129 6.97 14.39 -12.32
CA LEU A 129 8.26 15.03 -12.52
C LEU A 129 8.45 15.31 -14.00
N ARG A 130 8.05 14.37 -14.86
CA ARG A 130 8.00 14.61 -16.30
C ARG A 130 7.11 15.82 -16.62
N TRP A 131 5.93 15.94 -16.03
CA TRP A 131 5.07 17.12 -16.19
C TRP A 131 5.71 18.39 -15.62
N LEU A 132 6.25 18.36 -14.40
CA LEU A 132 6.93 19.49 -13.75
C LEU A 132 8.25 19.91 -14.41
N ILE A 133 8.86 19.05 -15.22
CA ILE A 133 10.09 19.34 -15.97
C ILE A 133 9.74 19.79 -17.39
N LEU A 134 8.77 19.15 -18.04
CA LEU A 134 8.46 19.31 -19.47
C LEU A 134 7.34 20.31 -19.79
N SER A 135 6.49 20.67 -18.83
CA SER A 135 5.42 21.66 -19.09
C SER A 135 6.04 23.06 -19.15
N ASP A 136 5.70 23.86 -20.16
CA ASP A 136 6.13 25.26 -20.24
C ASP A 136 5.45 26.12 -19.15
N ASP A 137 6.05 27.27 -18.83
CA ASP A 137 5.57 28.17 -17.77
C ASP A 137 4.10 28.58 -17.96
N GLU A 138 3.63 28.76 -19.20
CA GLU A 138 2.21 29.04 -19.49
C GLU A 138 1.27 27.88 -19.15
N GLU A 139 1.69 26.62 -19.29
CA GLU A 139 0.87 25.46 -18.95
C GLU A 139 0.76 25.26 -17.44
N ARG A 140 1.85 25.53 -16.71
CA ARG A 140 1.88 25.52 -15.24
C ARG A 140 1.05 26.68 -14.67
N GLU A 141 1.23 27.88 -15.23
CA GLU A 141 0.50 29.10 -14.87
C GLU A 141 -0.95 29.09 -15.36
N ALA A 142 -1.36 28.28 -16.33
CA ALA A 142 -2.77 28.18 -16.74
C ALA A 142 -3.62 27.36 -15.77
N VAL A 143 -3.01 26.47 -14.97
CA VAL A 143 -3.72 25.64 -13.98
C VAL A 143 -4.23 26.49 -12.82
N VAL A 144 -3.46 27.48 -12.37
CA VAL A 144 -3.78 28.30 -11.18
C VAL A 144 -4.95 29.30 -11.39
N PRO A 145 -5.10 29.99 -12.53
CA PRO A 145 -6.26 30.84 -12.85
C PRO A 145 -7.49 30.06 -13.30
N ARG A 146 -7.33 28.89 -13.95
CA ARG A 146 -8.46 27.97 -14.20
C ARG A 146 -9.06 27.45 -12.89
N LEU A 147 -8.23 27.29 -11.85
CA LEU A 147 -8.63 26.99 -10.47
C LEU A 147 -9.55 28.08 -9.86
N LEU A 148 -9.36 29.35 -10.21
CA LEU A 148 -10.12 30.49 -9.67
C LEU A 148 -11.35 30.85 -10.52
N ARG A 149 -11.40 30.45 -11.79
CA ARG A 149 -12.48 30.84 -12.72
C ARG A 149 -13.65 29.87 -12.81
N ARG A 150 -13.62 28.72 -12.16
CA ARG A 150 -14.75 27.76 -12.18
C ARG A 150 -15.71 27.94 -11.01
N ARG A 151 -16.21 29.16 -10.79
CA ARG A 151 -17.50 29.41 -10.12
C ARG A 151 -18.08 30.76 -10.55
N GLY A 152 -19.26 30.71 -11.19
CA GLY A 152 -20.13 31.87 -11.39
C GLY A 152 -20.44 32.21 -12.86
N GLN A 153 -21.24 31.38 -13.53
CA GLN A 153 -22.15 31.94 -14.53
C GLN A 153 -23.28 32.63 -13.76
N GLY A 154 -23.31 33.96 -13.78
CA GLY A 154 -24.42 34.74 -13.23
C GLY A 154 -23.99 36.08 -12.61
N GLU A 155 -24.30 37.15 -13.34
CA GLU A 155 -24.45 38.56 -12.94
C GLU A 155 -23.29 39.57 -13.13
N PRO A 156 -23.62 40.82 -13.54
CA PRO A 156 -22.72 41.70 -14.27
C PRO A 156 -22.07 42.81 -13.42
N GLU A 157 -21.06 43.41 -14.06
CA GLU A 157 -20.21 44.51 -13.65
C GLU A 157 -20.83 45.61 -12.78
N ARG A 158 -20.16 45.94 -11.68
CA ARG A 158 -20.01 47.32 -11.20
C ARG A 158 -18.56 47.62 -10.86
N ALA A 159 -17.96 48.46 -11.69
CA ALA A 159 -16.65 49.06 -11.47
C ALA A 159 -16.73 50.17 -10.41
N SER A 160 -15.87 50.13 -9.39
CA SER A 160 -15.02 51.28 -9.04
C SER A 160 -13.96 50.94 -7.98
N ALA A 161 -12.71 51.20 -8.37
CA ALA A 161 -11.63 51.80 -7.58
C ALA A 161 -11.16 51.13 -6.27
N TRP A 162 -10.47 50.01 -6.41
CA TRP A 162 -9.11 49.85 -5.86
C TRP A 162 -8.36 48.84 -6.74
N ARG A 163 -7.65 49.31 -7.77
CA ARG A 163 -6.70 48.46 -8.50
C ARG A 163 -5.40 48.42 -7.71
N LEU A 164 -5.34 47.56 -6.70
CA LEU A 164 -4.07 46.94 -6.35
C LEU A 164 -3.91 45.75 -7.28
N SER A 165 -2.98 45.88 -8.23
CA SER A 165 -2.59 44.80 -9.13
C SER A 165 -2.09 43.62 -8.30
N ALA A 166 -2.91 42.58 -8.15
CA ALA A 166 -2.48 41.30 -7.55
C ALA A 166 -1.35 40.62 -8.35
N VAL A 167 -1.00 41.18 -9.51
CA VAL A 167 0.10 40.76 -10.39
C VAL A 167 1.41 41.50 -10.07
N GLU A 168 1.39 42.59 -9.30
CA GLU A 168 2.63 43.29 -8.87
C GLU A 168 3.21 42.78 -7.55
N LEU A 169 2.49 41.93 -6.81
CA LEU A 169 3.06 41.23 -5.65
C LEU A 169 3.78 39.93 -6.03
N ILE A 170 3.67 39.51 -7.30
CA ILE A 170 4.13 38.19 -7.79
C ILE A 170 4.81 38.32 -9.16
N SER A 171 5.71 39.29 -9.31
CA SER A 171 6.64 39.36 -10.44
C SER A 171 7.99 39.93 -9.97
N PRO A 172 9.14 39.43 -10.45
CA PRO A 172 9.65 38.07 -10.26
C PRO A 172 11.03 38.12 -9.59
N TRP A 173 11.22 37.46 -8.44
CA TRP A 173 12.56 37.26 -7.84
C TRP A 173 13.33 36.06 -8.45
N TRP A 174 12.76 35.40 -9.47
CA TRP A 174 13.33 34.26 -10.20
C TRP A 174 14.53 34.61 -11.09
N GLY A 175 15.08 35.82 -10.99
CA GLY A 175 16.27 36.28 -11.71
C GLY A 175 17.62 35.86 -11.09
N GLN A 176 17.61 35.10 -9.98
CA GLN A 176 18.80 34.44 -9.46
C GLN A 176 18.60 32.93 -9.54
N GLY A 177 19.37 32.28 -10.41
CA GLY A 177 19.28 30.86 -10.73
C GLY A 177 19.52 29.93 -9.54
N PHE A 178 18.46 29.69 -8.78
CA PHE A 178 18.37 28.66 -7.74
C PHE A 178 17.12 27.80 -7.99
N GLY A 179 17.29 26.48 -8.02
CA GLY A 179 16.23 25.55 -7.62
C GLY A 179 15.45 24.77 -8.69
N LEU A 180 15.63 24.98 -10.00
CA LEU A 180 14.88 24.21 -11.02
C LEU A 180 15.09 22.68 -10.91
N MET A 181 16.26 22.25 -10.43
CA MET A 181 16.56 20.84 -10.15
C MET A 181 16.29 20.43 -8.70
N GLU A 182 16.29 21.38 -7.74
CA GLU A 182 16.16 21.08 -6.31
C GLU A 182 14.74 20.65 -5.93
N LEU A 183 13.71 21.26 -6.53
CA LEU A 183 12.32 20.89 -6.25
C LEU A 183 12.00 19.46 -6.77
N PRO A 184 12.32 19.10 -8.03
CA PRO A 184 12.19 17.72 -8.50
C PRO A 184 12.95 16.69 -7.65
N GLU A 185 14.21 16.96 -7.32
CA GLU A 185 15.04 16.06 -6.49
C GLU A 185 14.45 15.89 -5.09
N ARG A 186 13.94 16.97 -4.49
CA ARG A 186 13.26 16.92 -3.19
C ARG A 186 11.98 16.09 -3.26
N ILE A 187 11.16 16.27 -4.29
CA ILE A 187 9.92 15.48 -4.47
C ILE A 187 10.24 14.00 -4.60
N LEU A 188 11.23 13.63 -5.43
CA LEU A 188 11.68 12.24 -5.59
C LEU A 188 12.19 11.67 -4.27
N SER A 189 13.02 12.43 -3.55
CA SER A 189 13.56 12.00 -2.25
C SER A 189 12.48 11.78 -1.21
N GLU A 190 11.49 12.68 -1.10
CA GLU A 190 10.39 12.54 -0.14
C GLU A 190 9.47 11.35 -0.50
N LEU A 191 9.16 11.19 -1.79
CA LEU A 191 8.35 10.07 -2.29
C LEU A 191 9.03 8.71 -2.06
N SER A 192 10.30 8.58 -2.44
CA SER A 192 11.10 7.37 -2.22
C SER A 192 11.17 7.02 -0.73
N ALA A 193 11.38 8.00 0.15
CA ALA A 193 11.42 7.79 1.60
C ALA A 193 10.07 7.35 2.18
N ASP A 194 8.96 8.01 1.81
CA ASP A 194 7.62 7.66 2.30
C ASP A 194 7.20 6.25 1.81
N ILE A 195 7.52 5.88 0.56
CA ILE A 195 7.27 4.54 0.01
C ILE A 195 8.12 3.47 0.71
N ALA A 196 9.42 3.73 0.89
CA ALA A 196 10.32 2.80 1.57
C ALA A 196 9.89 2.54 3.03
N LEU A 197 9.39 3.58 3.70
CA LEU A 197 8.87 3.48 5.07
C LEU A 197 7.52 2.74 5.11
N GLY A 198 6.61 3.04 4.19
CA GLY A 198 5.32 2.34 4.07
C GLY A 198 5.51 0.84 3.82
N ASN A 199 6.36 0.46 2.87
CA ASN A 199 6.68 -0.94 2.57
C ASN A 199 7.29 -1.67 3.79
N LEU A 200 8.20 -1.01 4.52
CA LEU A 200 8.73 -1.57 5.77
C LEU A 200 7.63 -1.77 6.82
N LYS A 201 6.75 -0.79 7.02
CA LYS A 201 5.71 -0.87 8.06
C LYS A 201 4.74 -2.03 7.83
N VAL A 202 4.38 -2.27 6.58
CA VAL A 202 3.57 -3.43 6.20
C VAL A 202 4.32 -4.74 6.49
N PHE A 203 5.58 -4.82 6.05
CA PHE A 203 6.38 -6.04 6.25
C PHE A 203 6.67 -6.33 7.72
N GLU A 204 6.89 -5.30 8.54
CA GLU A 204 7.13 -5.42 9.98
C GLU A 204 5.97 -6.07 10.73
N GLU A 205 4.73 -5.86 10.28
CA GLU A 205 3.52 -6.44 10.88
C GLU A 205 3.16 -7.80 10.24
N LEU A 206 3.21 -7.91 8.91
CA LEU A 206 2.71 -9.08 8.18
C LEU A 206 3.76 -10.16 7.92
N GLY A 207 5.01 -9.77 7.64
CA GLY A 207 6.10 -10.72 7.38
C GLY A 207 6.28 -11.73 8.51
N PRO A 208 6.47 -11.29 9.77
CA PRO A 208 6.60 -12.19 10.91
C PRO A 208 5.36 -13.08 11.14
N LEU A 209 4.16 -12.53 10.93
CA LEU A 209 2.92 -13.28 11.12
C LEU A 209 2.81 -14.46 10.14
N PHE A 210 3.07 -14.22 8.85
CA PHE A 210 3.03 -15.28 7.85
C PHE A 210 4.20 -16.28 8.00
N ALA A 211 5.40 -15.80 8.34
CA ALA A 211 6.53 -16.68 8.65
C ALA A 211 6.20 -17.61 9.84
N ARG A 212 5.57 -17.06 10.89
CA ARG A 212 5.10 -17.84 12.05
C ARG A 212 4.04 -18.87 11.66
N MET A 213 3.07 -18.51 10.82
CA MET A 213 2.06 -19.45 10.31
C MET A 213 2.74 -20.63 9.61
N ILE A 214 3.69 -20.35 8.71
CA ILE A 214 4.43 -21.39 7.99
C ILE A 214 5.20 -22.28 8.96
N GLN A 215 5.93 -21.70 9.93
CA GLN A 215 6.69 -22.46 10.92
C GLN A 215 5.80 -23.38 11.77
N LEU A 216 4.62 -22.92 12.20
CA LEU A 216 3.67 -23.72 12.97
C LEU A 216 3.05 -24.84 12.13
N TYR A 217 2.74 -24.59 10.85
CA TYR A 217 1.95 -25.50 10.03
C TYR A 217 2.77 -26.43 9.14
N ARG A 218 4.03 -26.11 8.81
CA ARG A 218 4.89 -26.95 7.94
C ARG A 218 5.05 -28.38 8.49
N GLY A 219 5.07 -28.54 9.81
CA GLY A 219 5.14 -29.85 10.48
C GLY A 219 3.77 -30.49 10.77
N CYS A 220 2.67 -29.80 10.47
CA CYS A 220 1.32 -30.22 10.83
C CYS A 220 0.37 -30.06 9.63
N PRO A 221 0.25 -31.07 8.76
CA PRO A 221 -0.58 -31.01 7.54
C PRO A 221 -2.07 -30.77 7.79
N ARG A 222 -2.55 -30.99 9.02
CA ARG A 222 -3.91 -30.68 9.46
C ARG A 222 -3.84 -29.97 10.81
N PRO A 223 -3.54 -28.66 10.83
CA PRO A 223 -3.44 -27.90 12.07
C PRO A 223 -4.78 -27.91 12.79
N GLY A 224 -4.75 -28.06 14.11
CA GLY A 224 -5.94 -28.04 14.96
C GLY A 224 -6.14 -26.69 15.64
N LYS A 225 -7.09 -26.66 16.58
CA LYS A 225 -7.38 -25.47 17.39
C LYS A 225 -6.19 -24.99 18.23
N LYS A 226 -5.27 -25.90 18.60
CA LYS A 226 -4.08 -25.57 19.38
C LYS A 226 -3.11 -24.73 18.55
N GLU A 227 -2.79 -25.19 17.34
CA GLU A 227 -1.89 -24.52 16.42
C GLU A 227 -2.48 -23.17 15.97
N LEU A 228 -3.79 -23.10 15.75
CA LEU A 228 -4.48 -21.84 15.48
C LEU A 228 -4.42 -20.87 16.67
N ALA A 229 -4.67 -21.35 17.89
CA ALA A 229 -4.58 -20.51 19.08
C ALA A 229 -3.16 -19.96 19.30
N GLU A 230 -2.15 -20.81 19.06
CA GLU A 230 -0.75 -20.40 19.05
C GLU A 230 -0.50 -19.34 17.98
N LEU A 231 -0.89 -19.56 16.72
CA LEU A 231 -0.75 -18.58 15.63
C LEU A 231 -1.36 -17.20 15.97
N LEU A 232 -2.53 -17.20 16.60
CA LEU A 232 -3.25 -15.99 16.98
C LEU A 232 -2.74 -15.34 18.28
N GLU A 233 -1.84 -15.99 19.01
CA GLU A 233 -1.26 -15.45 20.24
C GLU A 233 -0.44 -14.19 19.94
N GLY A 234 -0.61 -13.15 20.76
CA GLY A 234 0.09 -11.87 20.60
C GLY A 234 -0.60 -10.88 19.66
N LEU A 235 -1.55 -11.31 18.81
CA LEU A 235 -2.30 -10.38 17.97
C LEU A 235 -3.33 -9.58 18.78
N GLU A 236 -3.22 -8.25 18.74
CA GLU A 236 -4.08 -7.33 19.47
C GLU A 236 -5.53 -7.41 18.98
N ARG A 237 -6.48 -7.41 19.92
CA ARG A 237 -7.92 -7.41 19.58
C ARG A 237 -8.38 -6.00 19.21
N GLY A 238 -9.47 -5.91 18.45
CA GLY A 238 -10.10 -4.64 18.08
C GLY A 238 -9.79 -4.20 16.65
N PRO A 239 -10.32 -3.03 16.24
CA PRO A 239 -10.24 -2.57 14.86
C PRO A 239 -8.86 -1.98 14.50
N SER A 240 -8.52 -2.08 13.23
CA SER A 240 -7.23 -1.62 12.67
C SER A 240 -7.08 -0.09 12.72
N THR A 241 -8.18 0.65 12.74
CA THR A 241 -8.20 2.11 12.91
C THR A 241 -7.67 2.54 14.28
N ASP A 242 -7.81 1.69 15.29
CA ASP A 242 -7.56 2.04 16.70
C ASP A 242 -6.30 1.33 17.25
N GLY A 243 -5.48 0.76 16.37
CA GLY A 243 -4.29 0.00 16.78
C GLY A 243 -4.47 -1.52 16.78
N GLY A 244 -5.71 -2.04 16.82
CA GLY A 244 -5.98 -3.48 16.89
C GLY A 244 -5.68 -4.27 15.61
N GLN A 245 -5.69 -5.59 15.73
CA GLN A 245 -5.37 -6.54 14.65
C GLN A 245 -6.50 -7.56 14.42
N GLY A 246 -7.74 -7.19 14.73
CA GLY A 246 -8.90 -8.08 14.59
C GLY A 246 -9.10 -8.61 13.16
N LEU A 247 -8.82 -7.80 12.14
CA LEU A 247 -8.86 -8.24 10.73
C LEU A 247 -7.79 -9.30 10.43
N LEU A 248 -6.57 -9.16 10.97
CA LEU A 248 -5.52 -10.16 10.80
C LEU A 248 -5.84 -11.46 11.52
N ARG A 249 -6.38 -11.38 12.74
CA ARG A 249 -6.84 -12.57 13.47
C ARG A 249 -7.86 -13.35 12.62
N SER A 250 -8.85 -12.64 12.11
CA SER A 250 -9.88 -13.22 11.27
C SER A 250 -9.32 -13.77 9.95
N ALA A 251 -8.39 -13.07 9.30
CA ALA A 251 -7.72 -13.59 8.11
C ALA A 251 -6.97 -14.91 8.35
N MET A 252 -6.24 -15.01 9.47
CA MET A 252 -5.52 -16.23 9.82
C MET A 252 -6.46 -17.42 10.12
N GLU A 253 -7.64 -17.15 10.70
CA GLU A 253 -8.69 -18.16 10.87
C GLU A 253 -9.19 -18.67 9.51
N HIS A 254 -9.34 -17.79 8.51
CA HIS A 254 -9.84 -18.19 7.19
C HIS A 254 -8.77 -18.92 6.36
N TYR A 255 -7.50 -18.53 6.46
CA TYR A 255 -6.42 -19.35 5.90
C TYR A 255 -6.34 -20.72 6.58
N HIS A 256 -6.54 -20.81 7.90
CA HIS A 256 -6.59 -22.08 8.61
C HIS A 256 -7.75 -22.96 8.11
N ASP A 257 -8.95 -22.41 7.98
CA ASP A 257 -10.11 -23.14 7.44
C ASP A 257 -9.91 -23.55 5.98
N ALA A 258 -9.27 -22.71 5.16
CA ALA A 258 -8.91 -23.01 3.78
C ALA A 258 -7.96 -24.21 3.66
N MET A 259 -7.06 -24.40 4.63
CA MET A 259 -6.19 -25.60 4.68
C MET A 259 -6.94 -26.87 5.02
N LEU A 260 -8.04 -26.78 5.78
CA LEU A 260 -8.80 -27.93 6.26
C LEU A 260 -9.91 -28.38 5.30
N THR A 261 -10.34 -27.51 4.38
CA THR A 261 -11.36 -27.83 3.39
C THR A 261 -10.78 -28.54 2.15
N GLU A 262 -11.52 -29.52 1.65
CA GLU A 262 -11.24 -30.21 0.38
C GLU A 262 -12.10 -29.68 -0.78
N ASP A 263 -13.15 -28.91 -0.46
CA ASP A 263 -14.00 -28.22 -1.43
C ASP A 263 -13.22 -27.04 -2.03
N LYS A 264 -13.09 -27.04 -3.36
CA LYS A 264 -12.26 -26.09 -4.11
C LYS A 264 -12.87 -24.69 -4.16
N ASP A 265 -14.18 -24.59 -4.34
CA ASP A 265 -14.89 -23.32 -4.44
C ASP A 265 -14.84 -22.64 -3.08
N LYS A 266 -15.21 -23.39 -2.03
CA LYS A 266 -15.08 -22.92 -0.65
C LYS A 266 -13.64 -22.54 -0.29
N LYS A 267 -12.64 -23.31 -0.75
CA LYS A 267 -11.23 -22.98 -0.51
C LYS A 267 -10.85 -21.65 -1.16
N ALA A 268 -11.23 -21.44 -2.41
CA ALA A 268 -10.93 -20.21 -3.13
C ALA A 268 -11.57 -19.00 -2.44
N GLU A 269 -12.83 -19.11 -2.04
CA GLU A 269 -13.53 -18.04 -1.32
C GLU A 269 -12.92 -17.75 0.06
N LEU A 270 -12.55 -18.78 0.84
CA LEU A 270 -11.87 -18.58 2.13
C LEU A 270 -10.52 -17.87 1.96
N ILE A 271 -9.74 -18.23 0.92
CA ILE A 271 -8.47 -17.57 0.60
C ILE A 271 -8.72 -16.12 0.17
N LEU A 272 -9.73 -15.86 -0.66
CA LEU A 272 -10.08 -14.51 -1.10
C LEU A 272 -10.51 -13.64 0.08
N LEU A 273 -11.34 -14.17 0.97
CA LEU A 273 -11.77 -13.48 2.18
C LEU A 273 -10.60 -13.21 3.13
N ALA A 274 -9.67 -14.16 3.28
CA ALA A 274 -8.44 -13.94 4.03
C ALA A 274 -7.59 -12.82 3.40
N ASN A 275 -7.38 -12.86 2.08
CA ASN A 275 -6.67 -11.83 1.33
C ASN A 275 -7.30 -10.45 1.53
N ALA A 276 -8.63 -10.36 1.39
CA ALA A 276 -9.41 -9.15 1.55
C ALA A 276 -9.26 -8.54 2.94
N ARG A 277 -9.26 -9.36 4.00
CA ARG A 277 -9.07 -8.88 5.38
C ARG A 277 -7.65 -8.43 5.67
N VAL A 278 -6.64 -9.15 5.17
CA VAL A 278 -5.24 -8.69 5.28
C VAL A 278 -5.06 -7.38 4.51
N GLY A 279 -5.56 -7.31 3.28
CA GLY A 279 -5.54 -6.10 2.45
C GLY A 279 -6.23 -4.93 3.13
N LEU A 280 -7.43 -5.10 3.68
CA LEU A 280 -8.11 -4.02 4.39
C LEU A 280 -7.32 -3.53 5.62
N HIS A 281 -6.76 -4.46 6.41
CA HIS A 281 -5.90 -4.10 7.54
C HIS A 281 -4.70 -3.27 7.06
N GLU A 282 -3.96 -3.79 6.09
CA GLU A 282 -2.80 -3.14 5.47
C GLU A 282 -3.15 -1.75 4.94
N GLN A 283 -4.22 -1.62 4.16
CA GLN A 283 -4.60 -0.36 3.52
C GLN A 283 -5.06 0.70 4.52
N VAL A 284 -5.63 0.30 5.66
CA VAL A 284 -5.93 1.21 6.79
C VAL A 284 -4.62 1.69 7.43
N ARG A 285 -3.65 0.79 7.68
CA ARG A 285 -2.34 1.15 8.25
C ARG A 285 -1.52 2.06 7.33
N LEU A 286 -1.63 1.85 6.02
CA LEU A 286 -0.90 2.60 4.99
C LEU A 286 -1.48 3.99 4.73
N GLN A 287 -2.74 4.26 5.10
CA GLN A 287 -3.44 5.50 4.81
C GLN A 287 -2.61 6.79 5.04
N PRO A 288 -1.92 6.98 6.19
CA PRO A 288 -1.10 8.18 6.39
C PRO A 288 0.12 8.26 5.47
N TYR A 289 0.72 7.12 5.10
CA TYR A 289 1.88 7.07 4.20
C TYR A 289 1.47 7.37 2.75
N ILE A 290 0.38 6.75 2.28
CA ILE A 290 -0.20 6.99 0.95
C ILE A 290 -0.58 8.46 0.80
N ALA A 291 -1.29 9.03 1.79
CA ALA A 291 -1.69 10.43 1.76
C ALA A 291 -0.47 11.36 1.75
N ARG A 292 0.60 11.07 2.51
CA ARG A 292 1.81 11.89 2.50
C ARG A 292 2.57 11.83 1.19
N ALA A 293 2.72 10.63 0.60
CA ALA A 293 3.41 10.44 -0.68
C ALA A 293 2.66 11.12 -1.83
N LEU A 294 1.35 10.91 -1.93
CA LEU A 294 0.53 11.52 -2.99
C LEU A 294 0.48 13.05 -2.89
N ASN A 295 0.52 13.60 -1.67
CA ASN A 295 0.53 15.05 -1.46
C ASN A 295 1.94 15.67 -1.49
N ALA A 296 3.01 14.88 -1.61
CA ALA A 296 4.39 15.37 -1.56
C ALA A 296 4.69 16.44 -2.63
N PRO A 297 4.27 16.31 -3.90
CA PRO A 297 4.51 17.34 -4.92
C PRO A 297 3.90 18.70 -4.54
N VAL A 298 2.64 18.70 -4.08
CA VAL A 298 1.94 19.93 -3.67
C VAL A 298 2.56 20.51 -2.39
N ARG A 299 2.92 19.66 -1.42
CA ARG A 299 3.59 20.07 -0.18
C ARG A 299 4.94 20.74 -0.47
N CYS A 300 5.81 20.09 -1.25
CA CYS A 300 7.12 20.63 -1.61
C CYS A 300 7.01 21.98 -2.32
N ALA A 301 6.05 22.12 -3.24
CA ALA A 301 5.81 23.37 -3.94
C ALA A 301 5.37 24.49 -2.98
N VAL A 302 4.43 24.22 -2.08
CA VAL A 302 3.96 25.19 -1.07
C VAL A 302 5.07 25.60 -0.11
N ASP A 303 5.87 24.65 0.39
CA ASP A 303 7.00 24.91 1.29
C ASP A 303 8.05 25.80 0.62
N THR A 304 8.27 25.61 -0.68
CA THR A 304 9.25 26.39 -1.45
C THR A 304 8.80 27.83 -1.66
N VAL A 305 7.49 28.06 -1.87
CA VAL A 305 6.94 29.40 -2.09
C VAL A 305 6.87 30.22 -0.80
N GLY A 306 6.66 29.58 0.35
CA GLY A 306 6.56 30.25 1.66
C GLY A 306 5.28 31.07 1.80
N LEU A 307 4.34 30.62 2.63
CA LEU A 307 3.07 31.32 2.86
C LEU A 307 3.12 32.16 4.15
N PRO A 308 2.81 33.47 4.11
CA PRO A 308 2.69 34.30 5.31
C PRO A 308 1.61 33.76 6.26
N GLU A 309 1.91 33.71 7.57
CA GLU A 309 1.00 33.19 8.61
C GLU A 309 -0.41 33.80 8.54
N ALA A 310 -0.51 35.09 8.20
CA ALA A 310 -1.77 35.82 8.10
C ALA A 310 -2.73 35.31 7.01
N LEU A 311 -2.23 34.58 6.00
CA LEU A 311 -3.05 34.02 4.92
C LEU A 311 -3.30 32.51 5.08
N GLN A 312 -2.76 31.86 6.11
CA GLN A 312 -2.80 30.40 6.25
C GLN A 312 -4.24 29.86 6.17
N SER A 313 -5.18 30.39 6.95
CA SER A 313 -6.56 29.90 6.94
C SER A 313 -7.29 30.05 5.60
N MET A 314 -7.00 31.12 4.84
CA MET A 314 -7.57 31.36 3.51
C MET A 314 -6.94 30.49 2.42
N VAL A 315 -5.70 30.07 2.62
CA VAL A 315 -4.94 29.27 1.66
C VAL A 315 -5.08 27.77 1.95
N LEU A 316 -5.32 27.35 3.19
CA LEU A 316 -5.48 25.94 3.57
C LEU A 316 -6.58 25.23 2.77
N ASP A 317 -7.79 25.80 2.66
CA ASP A 317 -8.87 25.22 1.85
C ASP A 317 -8.51 25.11 0.35
N LYS A 318 -7.76 26.09 -0.17
CA LYS A 318 -7.27 26.06 -1.56
C LYS A 318 -6.19 25.00 -1.77
N VAL A 319 -5.29 24.84 -0.80
CA VAL A 319 -4.24 23.81 -0.81
C VAL A 319 -4.86 22.42 -0.72
N GLU A 320 -5.89 22.21 0.10
CA GLU A 320 -6.58 20.92 0.18
C GLU A 320 -7.33 20.58 -1.12
N LYS A 321 -7.96 21.57 -1.77
CA LYS A 321 -8.54 21.38 -3.11
C LYS A 321 -7.49 21.06 -4.16
N LEU A 322 -6.34 21.75 -4.11
CA LEU A 322 -5.23 21.50 -5.03
C LEU A 322 -4.66 20.09 -4.81
N LYS A 323 -4.48 19.66 -3.56
CA LYS A 323 -4.13 18.28 -3.21
C LYS A 323 -5.14 17.29 -3.77
N ALA A 324 -6.44 17.49 -3.54
CA ALA A 324 -7.47 16.57 -4.03
C ALA A 324 -7.47 16.44 -5.57
N PHE A 325 -7.37 17.57 -6.27
CA PHE A 325 -7.26 17.58 -7.73
C PHE A 325 -5.99 16.89 -8.22
N TRP A 326 -4.86 17.17 -7.56
CA TRP A 326 -3.57 16.54 -7.84
C TRP A 326 -3.65 15.02 -7.66
N ARG A 327 -4.22 14.54 -6.56
CA ARG A 327 -4.38 13.11 -6.31
C ARG A 327 -5.25 12.45 -7.37
N ALA A 328 -6.29 13.13 -7.83
CA ALA A 328 -7.14 12.58 -8.89
C ALA A 328 -6.39 12.42 -10.22
N ILE A 329 -5.57 13.40 -10.59
CA ILE A 329 -4.72 13.30 -11.79
C ILE A 329 -3.65 12.23 -11.60
N ALA A 330 -2.94 12.23 -10.46
CA ALA A 330 -1.88 11.27 -10.18
C ALA A 330 -2.42 9.83 -10.21
N THR A 331 -3.57 9.59 -9.58
CA THR A 331 -4.24 8.28 -9.59
C THR A 331 -4.60 7.88 -11.01
N LYS A 332 -5.26 8.77 -11.75
CA LYS A 332 -5.82 8.44 -13.05
C LYS A 332 -4.76 8.19 -14.13
N GLU A 333 -3.71 9.01 -14.14
CA GLU A 333 -2.80 9.11 -15.29
C GLU A 333 -1.36 8.66 -14.96
N MET A 334 -1.06 8.34 -13.69
CA MET A 334 0.34 8.15 -13.25
C MET A 334 0.58 6.92 -12.37
N MET A 335 -0.44 6.38 -11.68
CA MET A 335 -0.24 5.25 -10.79
C MET A 335 -0.39 3.93 -11.53
N THR A 336 0.66 3.10 -11.45
CA THR A 336 0.66 1.77 -12.04
C THR A 336 1.10 0.70 -11.04
N MET A 337 0.65 -0.52 -11.28
CA MET A 337 1.13 -1.72 -10.59
C MET A 337 1.73 -2.67 -11.63
N ARG A 338 2.96 -3.14 -11.38
CA ARG A 338 3.63 -4.09 -12.26
C ARG A 338 3.37 -5.51 -11.78
N LEU A 339 2.76 -6.30 -12.65
CA LEU A 339 2.64 -7.75 -12.55
C LEU A 339 3.67 -8.40 -13.50
N PRO A 340 3.92 -9.72 -13.40
CA PRO A 340 4.92 -10.40 -14.24
C PRO A 340 4.66 -10.32 -15.75
N ASP A 341 3.42 -10.01 -16.14
CA ASP A 341 2.97 -10.07 -17.53
C ASP A 341 2.17 -8.86 -18.00
N GLU A 342 1.82 -7.97 -17.09
CA GLU A 342 1.04 -6.79 -17.38
C GLU A 342 1.45 -5.61 -16.49
N ILE A 343 1.21 -4.40 -16.99
CA ILE A 343 1.27 -3.17 -16.20
C ILE A 343 -0.17 -2.69 -16.07
N LEU A 344 -0.67 -2.66 -14.85
CA LEU A 344 -2.01 -2.22 -14.53
C LEU A 344 -2.03 -0.74 -14.21
N GLU A 345 -2.92 0.01 -14.85
CA GLU A 345 -3.17 1.42 -14.54
C GLU A 345 -4.25 1.50 -13.47
N LEU A 346 -3.94 2.04 -12.30
CA LEU A 346 -4.87 2.04 -11.15
C LEU A 346 -6.06 2.98 -11.35
N GLY A 347 -5.94 3.91 -12.29
CA GLY A 347 -6.96 4.85 -12.72
C GLY A 347 -7.97 4.32 -13.72
N HIS A 348 -7.73 3.13 -14.27
CA HIS A 348 -8.55 2.51 -15.31
C HIS A 348 -9.15 1.19 -14.81
N ASP A 349 -10.25 0.78 -15.44
CA ASP A 349 -10.90 -0.49 -15.11
C ASP A 349 -9.95 -1.66 -15.34
N LEU A 350 -9.93 -2.58 -14.40
CA LEU A 350 -9.03 -3.72 -14.40
C LEU A 350 -9.38 -4.66 -15.58
N PRO A 351 -8.47 -4.92 -16.53
CA PRO A 351 -8.74 -5.85 -17.62
C PRO A 351 -8.83 -7.29 -17.11
N ALA A 352 -9.35 -8.23 -17.91
CA ALA A 352 -9.15 -9.64 -17.62
C ALA A 352 -7.64 -9.98 -17.69
N PRO A 353 -7.13 -10.92 -16.86
CA PRO A 353 -5.73 -11.32 -16.94
C PRO A 353 -5.37 -11.85 -18.33
N PRO A 354 -4.14 -11.63 -18.84
CA PRO A 354 -3.76 -12.02 -20.20
C PRO A 354 -4.01 -13.51 -20.49
N GLY A 355 -4.91 -13.78 -21.43
CA GLY A 355 -5.23 -15.14 -21.88
C GLY A 355 -6.08 -15.97 -20.91
N LEU A 356 -6.63 -15.36 -19.85
CA LEU A 356 -7.48 -16.00 -18.86
C LEU A 356 -8.86 -15.31 -18.78
N PRO A 357 -9.91 -16.01 -18.31
CA PRO A 357 -11.16 -15.35 -17.95
C PRO A 357 -10.94 -14.35 -16.80
N LEU A 358 -11.86 -13.39 -16.65
CA LEU A 358 -11.78 -12.38 -15.59
C LEU A 358 -11.73 -13.01 -14.20
N HIS A 359 -12.57 -14.02 -13.94
CA HIS A 359 -12.58 -14.81 -12.71
C HIS A 359 -12.32 -16.29 -13.07
N CYS A 360 -11.62 -17.03 -12.19
CA CYS A 360 -11.59 -18.49 -12.31
C CYS A 360 -12.94 -19.10 -11.93
N ALA A 361 -13.16 -20.37 -12.33
CA ALA A 361 -14.42 -21.06 -12.15
C ALA A 361 -14.86 -21.07 -10.67
N GLU A 362 -13.92 -21.28 -9.76
CA GLU A 362 -14.14 -21.32 -8.30
C GLU A 362 -14.56 -19.97 -7.70
N LEU A 363 -14.39 -18.86 -8.42
CA LEU A 363 -14.72 -17.48 -7.97
C LEU A 363 -15.67 -16.77 -8.93
N GLU A 364 -16.23 -17.48 -9.91
CA GLU A 364 -17.22 -16.94 -10.82
C GLU A 364 -18.47 -16.52 -10.03
N THR A 365 -18.90 -17.33 -9.07
CA THR A 365 -19.92 -16.97 -8.09
C THR A 365 -19.32 -16.89 -6.69
N ILE A 366 -19.95 -16.10 -5.82
CA ILE A 366 -19.54 -15.95 -4.41
C ILE A 366 -20.69 -16.47 -3.54
N GLU A 367 -20.47 -17.59 -2.86
CA GLU A 367 -21.45 -18.24 -1.99
C GLU A 367 -21.25 -17.90 -0.50
N ASP A 368 -20.01 -17.62 -0.09
CA ASP A 368 -19.67 -17.20 1.26
C ASP A 368 -20.26 -15.81 1.52
N ARG A 369 -21.18 -15.76 2.49
CA ARG A 369 -21.93 -14.55 2.82
C ARG A 369 -21.00 -13.44 3.30
N GLU A 370 -19.98 -13.75 4.09
CA GLU A 370 -19.11 -12.73 4.66
C GLU A 370 -18.20 -12.12 3.60
N LEU A 371 -17.70 -12.96 2.69
CA LEU A 371 -16.99 -12.49 1.50
C LEU A 371 -17.88 -11.60 0.63
N TYR A 372 -19.10 -12.04 0.31
CA TYR A 372 -20.03 -11.26 -0.49
C TYR A 372 -20.33 -9.89 0.15
N GLU A 373 -20.61 -9.85 1.46
CA GLU A 373 -20.88 -8.60 2.18
C GLU A 373 -19.68 -7.64 2.14
N LEU A 374 -18.45 -8.17 2.26
CA LEU A 374 -17.23 -7.37 2.16
C LEU A 374 -17.01 -6.84 0.73
N LEU A 375 -17.18 -7.67 -0.30
CA LEU A 375 -17.06 -7.26 -1.70
C LEU A 375 -18.11 -6.19 -2.05
N LEU A 376 -19.35 -6.40 -1.63
CA LEU A 376 -20.46 -5.46 -1.84
C LEU A 376 -20.17 -4.10 -1.22
N LYS A 377 -19.58 -4.06 -0.02
CA LYS A 377 -19.22 -2.81 0.68
C LYS A 377 -18.27 -1.92 -0.13
N TYR A 378 -17.41 -2.52 -0.93
CA TYR A 378 -16.40 -1.82 -1.73
C TYR A 378 -16.69 -1.84 -3.23
N ASP A 379 -17.92 -2.19 -3.62
CA ASP A 379 -18.37 -2.24 -5.02
C ASP A 379 -17.54 -3.19 -5.91
N ALA A 380 -17.08 -4.31 -5.33
CA ALA A 380 -16.21 -5.31 -5.96
C ALA A 380 -16.89 -6.70 -6.11
N HIS A 381 -18.24 -6.70 -6.19
CA HIS A 381 -19.08 -7.90 -6.13
C HIS A 381 -19.63 -8.32 -7.50
N ASP A 382 -19.54 -7.44 -8.50
CA ASP A 382 -20.11 -7.65 -9.81
C ASP A 382 -19.33 -8.71 -10.61
N GLN A 383 -19.90 -9.11 -11.76
CA GLN A 383 -19.24 -10.00 -12.72
C GLN A 383 -18.39 -9.24 -13.76
N THR A 384 -18.11 -7.98 -13.47
CA THR A 384 -17.40 -7.05 -14.34
C THR A 384 -16.57 -6.12 -13.48
N THR A 385 -15.43 -5.69 -14.00
CA THR A 385 -14.56 -4.67 -13.42
C THR A 385 -14.90 -3.27 -13.90
N ALA A 386 -15.98 -3.10 -14.67
CA ALA A 386 -16.40 -1.81 -15.19
C ALA A 386 -16.70 -0.82 -14.06
N GLY A 387 -16.00 0.31 -14.04
CA GLY A 387 -16.09 1.32 -12.99
C GLY A 387 -15.19 1.09 -11.78
N CYS A 388 -14.39 0.02 -11.72
CA CYS A 388 -13.48 -0.24 -10.58
C CYS A 388 -12.24 0.66 -10.58
N GLY A 389 -11.92 1.34 -11.70
CA GLY A 389 -10.81 2.28 -11.77
C GLY A 389 -10.92 3.39 -10.72
N ALA A 390 -9.90 3.53 -9.88
CA ALA A 390 -9.92 4.49 -8.79
C ALA A 390 -9.83 5.93 -9.32
N LYS A 391 -10.60 6.85 -8.72
CA LYS A 391 -10.56 8.27 -9.06
C LYS A 391 -9.63 9.04 -8.15
N ASP A 392 -9.55 8.69 -6.87
CA ASP A 392 -8.59 9.20 -5.89
C ASP A 392 -8.09 8.02 -5.03
N TRP A 393 -6.86 7.56 -5.30
CA TRP A 393 -6.24 6.45 -4.59
C TRP A 393 -6.07 6.72 -3.09
N ALA A 394 -6.13 7.98 -2.63
CA ALA A 394 -6.12 8.25 -1.20
C ALA A 394 -7.45 7.92 -0.51
N LEU A 395 -8.56 7.77 -1.25
CA LEU A 395 -9.82 7.32 -0.68
C LEU A 395 -9.76 5.79 -0.49
N LEU A 396 -9.84 5.37 0.78
CA LEU A 396 -9.76 3.95 1.13
C LEU A 396 -10.82 3.11 0.41
N SER A 397 -12.04 3.61 0.26
CA SER A 397 -13.13 2.87 -0.40
C SER A 397 -12.83 2.57 -1.87
N GLU A 398 -12.37 3.57 -2.63
CA GLU A 398 -12.04 3.38 -4.05
C GLU A 398 -10.81 2.48 -4.21
N ARG A 399 -9.79 2.67 -3.37
CA ARG A 399 -8.59 1.83 -3.37
C ARG A 399 -8.90 0.38 -3.04
N MET A 400 -9.72 0.14 -2.02
CA MET A 400 -10.13 -1.21 -1.65
C MET A 400 -10.99 -1.87 -2.73
N GLY A 401 -11.89 -1.14 -3.40
CA GLY A 401 -12.66 -1.67 -4.52
C GLY A 401 -11.74 -2.24 -5.61
N TYR A 402 -10.76 -1.46 -6.05
CA TYR A 402 -9.77 -1.90 -7.03
C TYR A 402 -8.95 -3.12 -6.54
N ILE A 403 -8.47 -3.09 -5.29
CA ILE A 403 -7.64 -4.17 -4.72
C ILE A 403 -8.43 -5.48 -4.61
N LEU A 404 -9.72 -5.42 -4.26
CA LEU A 404 -10.56 -6.62 -4.14
C LEU A 404 -10.85 -7.24 -5.51
N GLU A 405 -11.13 -6.41 -6.52
CA GLU A 405 -11.24 -6.88 -7.92
C GLU A 405 -9.92 -7.49 -8.41
N LEU A 406 -8.78 -6.88 -8.07
CA LEU A 406 -7.46 -7.42 -8.37
C LEU A 406 -7.24 -8.78 -7.72
N PHE A 407 -7.56 -8.91 -6.44
CA PHE A 407 -7.41 -10.18 -5.71
C PHE A 407 -8.28 -11.27 -6.32
N ARG A 408 -9.57 -11.00 -6.56
CA ARG A 408 -10.50 -11.98 -7.12
C ARG A 408 -10.08 -12.42 -8.52
N SER A 409 -9.78 -11.46 -9.39
CA SER A 409 -9.50 -11.75 -10.80
C SER A 409 -8.16 -12.43 -11.05
N ARG A 410 -7.16 -12.20 -10.19
CA ARG A 410 -5.82 -12.78 -10.34
C ARG A 410 -5.55 -13.96 -9.40
N GLN A 411 -6.51 -14.35 -8.55
CA GLN A 411 -6.30 -15.42 -7.58
C GLN A 411 -5.80 -16.71 -8.24
N CYS A 412 -6.33 -17.09 -9.39
CA CYS A 412 -5.92 -18.32 -10.08
C CYS A 412 -4.82 -18.09 -11.14
N CYS A 413 -4.18 -16.90 -11.18
CA CYS A 413 -3.17 -16.58 -12.19
C CYS A 413 -1.82 -17.24 -11.81
N PRO A 414 -1.33 -18.23 -12.58
CA PRO A 414 -0.10 -18.95 -12.23
C PRO A 414 1.15 -18.08 -12.36
N ARG A 415 1.10 -17.03 -13.20
CA ARG A 415 2.22 -16.12 -13.42
C ARG A 415 2.59 -15.36 -12.16
N LEU A 416 1.62 -15.09 -11.26
CA LEU A 416 1.90 -14.44 -9.99
C LEU A 416 2.82 -15.26 -9.06
N LEU A 417 2.95 -16.57 -9.31
CA LEU A 417 3.83 -17.47 -8.55
C LEU A 417 5.26 -17.54 -9.13
N GLU A 418 5.54 -16.84 -10.22
CA GLU A 418 6.87 -16.74 -10.81
C GLU A 418 7.84 -16.01 -9.86
N ARG A 419 9.15 -16.24 -10.04
CA ARG A 419 10.18 -15.56 -9.26
C ARG A 419 10.18 -14.07 -9.59
N PRO A 420 10.24 -13.17 -8.59
CA PRO A 420 10.33 -11.75 -8.85
C PRO A 420 11.69 -11.38 -9.44
N PHE A 421 12.76 -12.12 -9.13
CA PHE A 421 14.12 -11.82 -9.60
C PHE A 421 14.71 -12.98 -10.38
N ASN A 422 15.57 -12.66 -11.36
CA ASN A 422 16.31 -13.67 -12.09
C ASN A 422 17.38 -14.35 -11.21
N GLY A 423 18.02 -15.41 -11.70
CA GLY A 423 18.96 -16.20 -10.91
C GLY A 423 20.17 -15.42 -10.38
N GLU A 424 20.70 -14.48 -11.16
CA GLU A 424 21.86 -13.66 -10.77
C GLU A 424 21.48 -12.62 -9.72
N GLN A 425 20.36 -11.91 -9.94
CA GLN A 425 19.80 -10.96 -8.99
C GLN A 425 19.46 -11.64 -7.66
N HIS A 426 18.81 -12.80 -7.72
CA HIS A 426 18.48 -13.60 -6.55
C HIS A 426 19.73 -13.95 -5.73
N ALA A 427 20.80 -14.41 -6.38
CA ALA A 427 22.04 -14.79 -5.71
C ALA A 427 22.69 -13.61 -4.96
N GLU A 428 22.66 -12.41 -5.53
CA GLU A 428 23.15 -11.19 -4.86
C GLU A 428 22.25 -10.78 -3.69
N ILE A 429 20.94 -10.81 -3.87
CA ILE A 429 19.95 -10.40 -2.85
C ILE A 429 20.03 -11.31 -1.62
N VAL A 430 20.03 -12.64 -1.78
CA VAL A 430 20.14 -13.58 -0.63
C VAL A 430 21.52 -13.52 0.03
N ALA A 431 22.53 -13.03 -0.68
CA ALA A 431 23.85 -12.72 -0.13
C ALA A 431 23.94 -11.30 0.45
N TRP A 432 22.80 -10.62 0.65
CA TRP A 432 22.66 -9.29 1.26
C TRP A 432 23.40 -8.20 0.48
N ARG A 433 23.40 -8.29 -0.85
CA ARG A 433 23.96 -7.30 -1.75
C ARG A 433 22.91 -6.79 -2.73
N VAL A 434 23.09 -5.55 -3.15
CA VAL A 434 22.25 -4.97 -4.21
C VAL A 434 22.80 -5.45 -5.56
N PRO A 435 21.98 -6.09 -6.42
CA PRO A 435 22.41 -6.51 -7.75
C PRO A 435 22.91 -5.33 -8.60
N SER A 436 23.85 -5.61 -9.50
CA SER A 436 24.35 -4.64 -10.48
C SER A 436 23.88 -5.01 -11.90
N PRO A 437 23.45 -4.05 -12.74
CA PRO A 437 23.29 -2.62 -12.42
C PRO A 437 22.13 -2.36 -11.45
N ILE A 438 22.25 -1.32 -10.63
CA ILE A 438 21.22 -0.89 -9.66
C ILE A 438 19.98 -0.34 -10.37
N HIS A 439 20.11 0.09 -11.63
CA HIS A 439 19.04 0.63 -12.46
C HIS A 439 18.77 -0.29 -13.66
N GLY A 440 17.50 -0.65 -13.88
CA GLY A 440 17.04 -1.49 -15.00
C GLY A 440 15.79 -2.29 -14.62
N ASP A 441 15.39 -3.26 -15.44
CA ASP A 441 14.32 -4.21 -15.07
C ASP A 441 14.84 -5.17 -13.97
N LEU A 442 14.87 -4.67 -12.72
CA LEU A 442 15.11 -5.42 -11.49
C LEU A 442 13.80 -5.96 -10.93
#